data_AF-A0A6N9J134-F1
#
_entry.id   AF-A0A6N9J134-F1
#
_cell.length_a   1.000
_cell.length_b   1.000
_cell.length_c   1.000
_cell.angle_alpha   90.00
_cell.angle_beta   90.00
_cell.angle_gamma   90.00
#
_symmetry.space_group_name_H-M   'P 1'
#
loop_
_entity.id
_entity.type
_entity.pdbx_description
1 polymer ?
#
loop_
_entity_poly.entity_id
_entity_poly.type
_entity_poly.pdbx_seq_one_letter_code
_entity_poly.pdbx_strand_id
1 'polypeptide(L)'
;MKPKSSIAAGFILLLIPYFAHSADFVIQPPPSSMDKFYVERGKTSDWIVQMSHISKTFAATSLSIERKNWGEALKQAKDFSLAYQKASRMVPEWKDLFDLETSELLISSIQNQDIEKFKTFSTKLRKTCTQCHGKHYISVWTRYHWPSTQTIKVLDPLSEQELDYDQYMHKLSSSLKNIEIFFKREEYNESWKAIDDFSKRLRGLRSVCSKCHVSEWTKNPVTVKEFFVGEDMIDALQEIKKTFATGTPDKKLFKKKMDYISEKSCKTCHMIHQPATIIQKAWKDNS
;
A
#
# COMPACT_ATOMS: atom_id res chain seq x y z
N MET A 1 -41.08 30.47 57.55
CA MET A 1 -40.27 30.48 56.30
C MET A 1 -39.75 29.06 56.07
N LYS A 2 -40.25 28.35 55.06
CA LYS A 2 -39.81 26.98 54.69
C LYS A 2 -38.68 27.07 53.64
N PRO A 3 -37.64 26.24 53.71
CA PRO A 3 -36.53 26.31 52.77
C PRO A 3 -36.92 25.72 51.41
N LYS A 4 -36.46 26.37 50.35
CA LYS A 4 -36.62 25.93 48.95
C LYS A 4 -35.65 24.77 48.70
N SER A 5 -36.19 23.60 48.35
CA SER A 5 -35.43 22.47 47.80
C SER A 5 -35.02 22.81 46.37
N SER A 6 -33.71 22.90 46.10
CA SER A 6 -33.16 22.88 44.75
C SER A 6 -32.76 21.45 44.41
N ILE A 7 -33.44 20.86 43.43
CA ILE A 7 -33.07 19.58 42.84
C ILE A 7 -31.96 19.86 41.82
N ALA A 8 -30.71 19.57 42.21
CA ALA A 8 -29.60 19.49 41.27
C ALA A 8 -29.69 18.13 40.56
N ALA A 9 -30.19 18.11 39.33
CA ALA A 9 -30.13 16.94 38.46
C ALA A 9 -28.70 16.77 37.94
N GLY A 10 -27.91 15.92 38.60
CA GLY A 10 -26.60 15.51 38.13
C GLY A 10 -26.72 14.59 36.92
N PHE A 11 -26.26 15.05 35.76
CA PHE A 11 -25.99 14.18 34.61
C PHE A 11 -24.74 13.36 34.92
N ILE A 12 -24.92 12.11 35.34
CA ILE A 12 -23.85 11.13 35.38
C ILE A 12 -23.58 10.71 33.94
N LEU A 13 -22.52 11.28 33.35
CA LEU A 13 -21.98 10.83 32.08
C LEU A 13 -21.31 9.47 32.30
N LEU A 14 -22.06 8.38 32.08
CA LEU A 14 -21.50 7.03 32.05
C LEU A 14 -20.57 6.93 30.83
N LEU A 15 -19.28 7.14 31.06
CA LEU A 15 -18.22 6.73 30.14
C LEU A 15 -18.24 5.21 30.06
N ILE A 16 -18.95 4.66 29.08
CA ILE A 16 -18.83 3.26 28.71
C ILE A 16 -17.47 3.12 28.04
N PRO A 17 -16.50 2.39 28.62
CA PRO A 17 -15.26 2.10 27.92
C PRO A 17 -15.62 1.22 26.73
N TYR A 18 -15.47 1.77 25.53
CA TYR A 18 -15.43 0.96 24.31
C TYR A 18 -14.16 0.10 24.41
N PHE A 19 -14.31 -1.13 24.90
CA PHE A 19 -13.32 -2.17 24.68
C PHE A 19 -13.27 -2.42 23.18
N ALA A 20 -12.33 -1.77 22.49
CA ALA A 20 -11.96 -2.12 21.13
C ALA A 20 -11.34 -3.52 21.20
N HIS A 21 -12.16 -4.55 20.96
CA HIS A 21 -11.66 -5.87 20.58
C HIS A 21 -11.03 -5.73 19.20
N SER A 22 -9.74 -5.44 19.15
CA SER A 22 -8.96 -5.74 17.96
C SER A 22 -8.89 -7.26 17.88
N ALA A 23 -9.66 -7.88 16.99
CA ALA A 23 -9.35 -9.23 16.58
C ALA A 23 -7.90 -9.20 16.08
N ASP A 24 -7.04 -10.08 16.59
CA ASP A 24 -5.67 -10.23 16.12
C ASP A 24 -5.70 -10.65 14.65
N PHE A 25 -5.77 -9.66 13.76
CA PHE A 25 -5.78 -9.89 12.32
C PHE A 25 -4.34 -10.11 11.88
N VAL A 26 -3.89 -11.36 12.01
CA VAL A 26 -2.56 -11.76 11.56
C VAL A 26 -2.59 -11.98 10.05
N ILE A 27 -2.00 -11.04 9.30
CA ILE A 27 -1.78 -11.20 7.87
C ILE A 27 -0.71 -12.27 7.70
N GLN A 28 -1.08 -13.42 7.13
CA GLN A 28 -0.16 -14.51 6.85
C GLN A 28 0.57 -14.30 5.51
N PRO A 29 1.84 -14.70 5.37
CA PRO A 29 2.51 -14.67 4.07
C PRO A 29 1.78 -15.59 3.08
N PRO A 30 1.79 -15.26 1.77
CA PRO A 30 1.23 -16.17 0.77
C PRO A 30 2.10 -17.44 0.68
N PRO A 31 1.53 -18.58 0.23
CA PRO A 31 2.28 -19.82 0.07
C PRO A 31 3.46 -19.67 -0.89
N SER A 32 4.54 -20.40 -0.63
CA SER A 32 5.74 -20.39 -1.49
C SER A 32 5.48 -20.96 -2.88
N SER A 33 4.45 -21.80 -3.05
CA SER A 33 4.02 -22.31 -4.36
C SER A 33 3.68 -21.20 -5.36
N MET A 34 3.36 -20.00 -4.87
CA MET A 34 3.08 -18.82 -5.70
C MET A 34 4.33 -18.16 -6.27
N ASP A 35 5.51 -18.34 -5.67
CA ASP A 35 6.73 -17.59 -6.03
C ASP A 35 7.08 -17.78 -7.52
N LYS A 36 6.83 -18.97 -8.08
CA LYS A 36 7.07 -19.31 -9.50
C LYS A 36 6.25 -18.51 -10.51
N PHE A 37 5.18 -17.84 -10.09
CA PHE A 37 4.38 -16.98 -10.98
C PHE A 37 4.90 -15.54 -11.00
N TYR A 38 5.73 -15.15 -10.03
CA TYR A 38 6.23 -13.80 -9.84
C TYR A 38 7.75 -13.71 -10.03
N VAL A 39 8.27 -14.38 -11.07
CA VAL A 39 9.72 -14.53 -11.30
C VAL A 39 10.37 -13.20 -11.69
N GLU A 40 9.74 -12.44 -12.57
CA GLU A 40 10.31 -11.20 -13.11
C GLU A 40 9.65 -9.96 -12.50
N ARG A 41 10.44 -9.15 -11.79
CA ARG A 41 9.95 -7.88 -11.22
C ARG A 41 9.54 -6.91 -12.33
N GLY A 42 8.41 -6.23 -12.13
CA GLY A 42 7.91 -5.21 -13.04
C GLY A 42 7.16 -5.76 -14.27
N LYS A 43 7.11 -7.09 -14.46
CA LYS A 43 6.24 -7.74 -15.43
C LYS A 43 4.96 -8.25 -14.77
N THR A 44 3.88 -8.31 -15.54
CA THR A 44 2.62 -8.91 -15.09
C THR A 44 2.83 -10.40 -14.84
N SER A 45 2.46 -10.89 -13.65
CA SER A 45 2.58 -12.31 -13.30
C SER A 45 1.53 -13.18 -13.95
N ASP A 46 1.84 -14.45 -14.17
CA ASP A 46 0.90 -15.45 -14.68
C ASP A 46 -0.33 -15.60 -13.78
N TRP A 47 -0.17 -15.43 -12.46
CA TRP A 47 -1.29 -15.43 -11.52
C TRP A 47 -2.24 -14.27 -11.80
N ILE A 48 -1.72 -13.05 -12.00
CA ILE A 48 -2.54 -11.88 -12.30
C ILE A 48 -3.20 -11.99 -13.67
N VAL A 49 -2.50 -12.54 -14.67
CA VAL A 49 -3.09 -12.87 -15.98
C VAL A 49 -4.27 -13.83 -15.82
N GLN A 50 -4.11 -14.88 -15.01
CA GLN A 50 -5.17 -15.85 -14.75
C GLN A 50 -6.36 -15.21 -14.03
N MET A 51 -6.13 -14.40 -13.01
CA MET A 51 -7.21 -13.69 -12.29
C MET A 51 -7.95 -12.69 -13.20
N SER A 52 -7.21 -11.97 -14.05
CA SER A 52 -7.80 -11.08 -15.06
C SER A 52 -8.68 -11.84 -16.05
N HIS A 53 -8.22 -13.00 -16.51
CA HIS A 53 -8.99 -13.85 -17.42
C HIS A 53 -10.30 -14.33 -16.78
N ILE A 54 -10.26 -14.82 -15.52
CA ILE A 54 -11.46 -15.21 -14.76
C ILE A 54 -12.43 -14.04 -14.63
N SER A 55 -11.95 -12.86 -14.24
CA SER A 55 -12.81 -11.68 -14.08
C SER A 55 -13.47 -11.29 -15.40
N LYS A 56 -12.73 -11.35 -16.52
CA LYS A 56 -13.23 -10.98 -17.83
C LYS A 56 -14.31 -11.94 -18.32
N THR A 57 -14.07 -13.24 -18.24
CA THR A 57 -15.04 -14.26 -18.71
C THR A 57 -16.29 -14.27 -17.86
N PHE A 58 -16.16 -14.15 -16.53
CA PHE A 58 -17.32 -14.06 -15.62
C PHE A 58 -18.22 -12.85 -15.92
N ALA A 59 -17.61 -11.68 -16.16
CA ALA A 59 -18.34 -10.48 -16.54
C ALA A 59 -18.98 -10.61 -17.94
N ALA A 60 -18.26 -11.18 -18.91
CA ALA A 60 -18.74 -11.39 -20.26
C ALA A 60 -19.94 -12.35 -20.31
N THR A 61 -19.98 -13.37 -19.45
CA THR A 61 -21.16 -14.23 -19.28
C THR A 61 -22.39 -13.41 -18.90
N SER A 62 -22.29 -12.56 -17.88
CA SER A 62 -23.41 -11.73 -17.39
C SER A 62 -23.91 -10.77 -18.48
N LEU A 63 -22.98 -10.07 -19.14
CA LEU A 63 -23.29 -9.15 -20.25
C LEU A 63 -23.97 -9.86 -21.43
N SER A 64 -23.57 -11.10 -21.71
CA SER A 64 -24.15 -11.89 -22.80
C SER A 64 -25.59 -12.32 -22.49
N ILE A 65 -25.87 -12.69 -21.23
CA ILE A 65 -27.23 -13.00 -20.76
C ILE A 65 -28.13 -11.76 -20.84
N GLU A 66 -27.65 -10.60 -20.40
CA GLU A 66 -28.39 -9.32 -20.50
C GLU A 66 -28.77 -8.99 -21.94
N ARG A 67 -27.89 -9.31 -22.89
CA ARG A 67 -28.11 -9.17 -24.33
C ARG A 67 -28.91 -10.31 -24.96
N LYS A 68 -29.41 -11.26 -24.15
CA LYS A 68 -30.10 -12.49 -24.59
C LYS A 68 -29.29 -13.35 -25.57
N ASN A 69 -27.96 -13.17 -25.61
CA ASN A 69 -27.06 -13.97 -26.43
C ASN A 69 -26.59 -15.20 -25.62
N TRP A 70 -27.49 -16.19 -25.52
CA TRP A 70 -27.26 -17.40 -24.72
C TRP A 70 -26.11 -18.26 -25.24
N GLY A 71 -25.86 -18.26 -26.56
CA GLY A 71 -24.73 -18.96 -27.16
C GLY A 71 -23.38 -18.41 -26.68
N GLU A 72 -23.22 -17.08 -26.73
CA GLU A 72 -22.02 -16.43 -26.21
C GLU A 72 -21.92 -16.53 -24.68
N ALA A 73 -23.05 -16.40 -23.97
CA ALA A 73 -23.08 -16.59 -22.52
C ALA A 73 -22.56 -17.97 -22.10
N LEU A 74 -23.00 -19.02 -22.79
CA LEU A 74 -22.56 -20.38 -22.52
C LEU A 74 -21.07 -20.56 -22.81
N LYS A 75 -20.58 -20.00 -23.91
CA LYS A 75 -19.14 -20.02 -24.26
C LYS A 75 -18.31 -19.34 -23.17
N GLN A 76 -18.67 -18.12 -22.79
CA GLN A 76 -17.96 -17.36 -21.75
C GLN A 76 -18.02 -18.05 -20.38
N ALA A 77 -19.14 -18.71 -20.05
CA ALA A 77 -19.27 -19.45 -18.79
C ALA A 77 -18.37 -20.70 -18.73
N LYS A 78 -18.21 -21.40 -19.85
CA LYS A 78 -17.25 -22.51 -19.97
C LYS A 78 -15.81 -22.02 -19.85
N ASP A 79 -15.48 -20.93 -20.53
CA ASP A 79 -14.15 -20.30 -20.43
C ASP A 79 -13.87 -19.86 -18.99
N PHE A 80 -14.86 -19.29 -18.30
CA PHE A 80 -14.79 -18.98 -16.87
C PHE A 80 -14.53 -20.23 -16.02
N SER A 81 -15.31 -21.31 -16.16
CA SER A 81 -15.13 -22.52 -15.33
C SER A 81 -13.75 -23.14 -15.54
N LEU A 82 -13.28 -23.23 -16.78
CA LEU A 82 -11.92 -23.70 -17.11
C LEU A 82 -10.84 -22.82 -16.47
N ALA A 83 -11.00 -21.50 -16.54
CA ALA A 83 -10.07 -20.56 -15.94
C ALA A 83 -10.06 -20.65 -14.40
N TYR A 84 -11.24 -20.78 -13.80
CA TYR A 84 -11.42 -20.91 -12.36
C TYR A 84 -10.79 -22.22 -11.83
N GLN A 85 -11.00 -23.32 -12.55
CA GLN A 85 -10.37 -24.61 -12.27
C GLN A 85 -8.85 -24.59 -12.47
N LYS A 86 -8.35 -23.86 -13.47
CA LYS A 86 -6.90 -23.69 -13.64
C LYS A 86 -6.28 -22.94 -12.45
N ALA A 87 -6.93 -21.88 -11.97
CA ALA A 87 -6.45 -21.13 -10.82
C ALA A 87 -6.39 -21.97 -9.53
N SER A 88 -7.38 -22.85 -9.30
CA SER A 88 -7.36 -23.75 -8.13
C SER A 88 -6.18 -24.74 -8.12
N ARG A 89 -5.63 -25.05 -9.29
CA ARG A 89 -4.43 -25.89 -9.45
C ARG A 89 -3.12 -25.09 -9.40
N MET A 90 -3.15 -23.80 -9.70
CA MET A 90 -1.94 -22.96 -9.70
C MET A 90 -1.39 -22.80 -8.28
N VAL A 91 -2.26 -22.67 -7.28
CA VAL A 91 -1.91 -22.55 -5.86
C VAL A 91 -2.64 -23.67 -5.09
N PRO A 92 -2.02 -24.86 -4.96
CA PRO A 92 -2.66 -26.04 -4.37
C PRO A 92 -3.19 -25.81 -2.95
N GLU A 93 -2.53 -24.98 -2.17
CA GLU A 93 -2.91 -24.60 -0.80
C GLU A 93 -4.25 -23.85 -0.75
N TRP A 94 -4.71 -23.30 -1.88
CA TRP A 94 -5.95 -22.56 -1.99
C TRP A 94 -7.04 -23.31 -2.75
N LYS A 95 -6.80 -24.58 -3.14
CA LYS A 95 -7.74 -25.35 -3.96
C LYS A 95 -9.17 -25.36 -3.39
N ASP A 96 -9.29 -25.45 -2.06
CA ASP A 96 -10.58 -25.56 -1.36
C ASP A 96 -11.31 -24.21 -1.22
N LEU A 97 -10.66 -23.10 -1.64
CA LEU A 97 -11.30 -21.79 -1.77
C LEU A 97 -12.08 -21.65 -3.08
N PHE A 98 -11.93 -22.59 -4.01
CA PHE A 98 -12.61 -22.59 -5.30
C PHE A 98 -13.81 -23.54 -5.31
N ASP A 99 -15.02 -23.00 -5.46
CA ASP A 99 -16.26 -23.77 -5.52
C ASP A 99 -16.53 -24.25 -6.96
N LEU A 100 -15.80 -25.29 -7.36
CA LEU A 100 -15.85 -25.86 -8.72
C LEU A 100 -17.21 -26.48 -9.05
N GLU A 101 -17.93 -27.00 -8.05
CA GLU A 101 -19.27 -27.53 -8.26
C GLU A 101 -20.22 -26.40 -8.67
N THR A 102 -20.15 -25.25 -8.00
CA THR A 102 -20.99 -24.09 -8.33
C THR A 102 -20.63 -23.50 -9.69
N SER A 103 -19.37 -23.57 -10.13
CA SER A 103 -19.01 -23.12 -11.48
C SER A 103 -19.63 -23.98 -12.58
N GLU A 104 -19.77 -25.29 -12.35
CA GLU A 104 -20.50 -26.17 -13.27
C GLU A 104 -22.02 -25.95 -13.21
N LEU A 105 -22.59 -25.77 -12.02
CA LEU A 105 -24.01 -25.42 -11.87
C LEU A 105 -24.36 -24.09 -12.55
N LEU A 106 -23.43 -23.12 -12.56
CA LEU A 106 -23.57 -21.88 -13.32
C LEU A 106 -23.73 -22.16 -14.82
N ILE A 107 -22.89 -23.03 -15.40
CA ILE A 107 -22.99 -23.45 -16.81
C ILE A 107 -24.36 -24.09 -17.07
N SER A 108 -24.78 -25.03 -16.23
CA SER A 108 -26.08 -25.70 -16.38
C SER A 108 -27.26 -24.72 -16.31
N SER A 109 -27.19 -23.69 -15.46
CA SER A 109 -28.24 -22.66 -15.41
C SER A 109 -28.37 -21.90 -16.74
N ILE A 110 -27.25 -21.62 -17.41
CA ILE A 110 -27.22 -20.90 -18.69
C ILE A 110 -27.74 -21.79 -19.83
N GLN A 111 -27.38 -23.07 -19.85
CA GLN A 111 -27.92 -24.03 -20.83
C GLN A 111 -29.44 -24.12 -20.76
N ASN A 112 -29.99 -24.06 -19.55
CA ASN A 112 -31.44 -24.08 -19.32
C ASN A 112 -32.10 -22.70 -19.41
N GLN A 113 -31.32 -21.64 -19.69
CA GLN A 113 -31.77 -20.25 -19.68
C GLN A 113 -32.48 -19.84 -18.36
N ASP A 114 -32.08 -20.48 -17.25
CA ASP A 114 -32.64 -20.29 -15.91
C ASP A 114 -31.94 -19.11 -15.22
N ILE A 115 -32.51 -17.92 -15.41
CA ILE A 115 -31.95 -16.66 -14.91
C ILE A 115 -31.86 -16.64 -13.37
N GLU A 116 -32.82 -17.24 -12.67
CA GLU A 116 -32.84 -17.21 -11.20
C GLU A 116 -31.75 -18.12 -10.61
N LYS A 117 -31.55 -19.31 -11.19
CA LYS A 117 -30.40 -20.15 -10.82
C LYS A 117 -29.08 -19.51 -11.20
N PHE A 118 -28.98 -18.87 -12.38
CA PHE A 118 -27.79 -18.13 -12.77
C PHE A 118 -27.42 -17.07 -11.74
N LYS A 119 -28.38 -16.25 -11.29
CA LYS A 119 -28.17 -15.23 -10.25
C LYS A 119 -27.72 -15.85 -8.93
N THR A 120 -28.34 -16.95 -8.53
CA THR A 120 -28.02 -17.67 -7.29
C THR A 120 -26.57 -18.18 -7.30
N PHE A 121 -26.19 -18.92 -8.34
CA PHE A 121 -24.84 -19.48 -8.46
C PHE A 121 -23.78 -18.38 -8.67
N SER A 122 -24.09 -17.34 -9.44
CA SER A 122 -23.22 -16.17 -9.59
C SER A 122 -22.94 -15.50 -8.24
N THR A 123 -23.96 -15.36 -7.39
CA THR A 123 -23.82 -14.76 -6.05
C THR A 123 -22.96 -15.63 -5.15
N LYS A 124 -23.17 -16.95 -5.18
CA LYS A 124 -22.35 -17.91 -4.42
C LYS A 124 -20.88 -17.86 -4.86
N LEU A 125 -20.60 -17.85 -6.17
CA LEU A 125 -19.24 -17.71 -6.69
C LEU A 125 -18.60 -16.37 -6.29
N ARG A 126 -19.32 -15.25 -6.43
CA ARG A 126 -18.82 -13.92 -5.99
C ARG A 126 -18.41 -13.94 -4.52
N LYS A 127 -19.14 -14.64 -3.65
CA LYS A 127 -18.77 -14.79 -2.23
C LYS A 127 -17.42 -15.48 -2.06
N THR A 128 -17.14 -16.55 -2.83
CA THR A 128 -15.82 -17.22 -2.80
C THR A 128 -14.69 -16.27 -3.22
N CYS A 129 -14.91 -15.49 -4.29
CA CYS A 129 -13.95 -14.49 -4.77
C CYS A 129 -13.65 -13.46 -3.68
N THR A 130 -14.70 -12.91 -3.04
CA THR A 130 -14.57 -11.93 -1.96
C THR A 130 -13.84 -12.49 -0.75
N GLN A 131 -14.12 -13.74 -0.36
CA GLN A 131 -13.45 -14.39 0.77
C GLN A 131 -11.96 -14.62 0.49
N CYS A 132 -11.61 -15.15 -0.69
CA CYS A 132 -10.23 -15.37 -1.08
C CYS A 132 -9.47 -14.04 -1.18
N HIS A 133 -10.03 -13.03 -1.83
CA HIS A 133 -9.41 -11.71 -1.95
C HIS A 133 -9.27 -11.03 -0.58
N GLY A 134 -10.29 -11.05 0.27
CA GLY A 134 -10.24 -10.46 1.60
C GLY A 134 -9.14 -11.09 2.47
N LYS A 135 -8.90 -12.39 2.32
CA LYS A 135 -7.89 -13.12 3.10
C LYS A 135 -6.46 -12.98 2.55
N HIS A 136 -6.29 -12.97 1.23
CA HIS A 136 -4.98 -13.17 0.60
C HIS A 136 -4.48 -11.99 -0.24
N TYR A 137 -5.34 -11.07 -0.67
CA TYR A 137 -4.94 -10.01 -1.59
C TYR A 137 -3.83 -9.13 -1.02
N ILE A 138 -3.95 -8.71 0.25
CA ILE A 138 -2.96 -7.85 0.90
C ILE A 138 -1.61 -8.57 1.01
N SER A 139 -1.59 -9.85 1.37
CA SER A 139 -0.34 -10.60 1.53
C SER A 139 0.36 -10.88 0.20
N VAL A 140 -0.40 -11.24 -0.84
CA VAL A 140 0.11 -11.39 -2.21
C VAL A 140 0.68 -10.07 -2.71
N TRP A 141 -0.08 -8.97 -2.54
CA TRP A 141 0.37 -7.65 -2.99
C TRP A 141 1.66 -7.23 -2.26
N THR A 142 1.70 -7.43 -0.94
CA THR A 142 2.83 -7.08 -0.09
C THR A 142 4.08 -7.93 -0.37
N ARG A 143 3.96 -9.21 -0.70
CA ARG A 143 5.13 -10.03 -1.03
C ARG A 143 5.69 -9.72 -2.42
N TYR A 144 4.80 -9.58 -3.41
CA TYR A 144 5.22 -9.61 -4.82
C TYR A 144 5.26 -8.26 -5.52
N HIS A 145 4.56 -7.25 -5.02
CA HIS A 145 4.54 -5.89 -5.61
C HIS A 145 5.30 -4.86 -4.78
N TRP A 146 5.77 -5.26 -3.60
CA TRP A 146 6.50 -4.45 -2.66
C TRP A 146 7.84 -5.12 -2.33
N PRO A 147 8.92 -4.82 -3.08
CA PRO A 147 10.22 -5.40 -2.78
C PRO A 147 10.64 -5.07 -1.33
N SER A 148 11.22 -6.05 -0.65
CA SER A 148 11.71 -5.83 0.72
C SER A 148 12.85 -4.82 0.74
N THR A 149 12.74 -3.82 1.61
CA THR A 149 13.80 -2.83 1.86
C THR A 149 15.01 -3.43 2.57
N GLN A 150 14.90 -4.62 3.17
CA GLN A 150 15.98 -5.27 3.92
C GLN A 150 17.19 -5.60 3.04
N THR A 151 16.98 -5.80 1.74
CA THR A 151 18.07 -6.08 0.78
C THR A 151 18.64 -4.81 0.15
N ILE A 152 18.06 -3.64 0.47
CA ILE A 152 18.47 -2.36 -0.10
C ILE A 152 19.58 -1.77 0.75
N LYS A 153 20.73 -1.63 0.11
CA LYS A 153 21.87 -0.86 0.61
C LYS A 153 21.89 0.54 0.00
N VAL A 154 22.32 1.53 0.79
CA VAL A 154 22.37 2.94 0.39
C VAL A 154 23.71 3.54 0.83
N LEU A 155 24.42 4.17 -0.10
CA LEU A 155 25.62 4.94 0.22
C LEU A 155 25.21 6.25 0.91
N ASP A 156 25.63 6.45 2.17
CA ASP A 156 25.42 7.73 2.87
C ASP A 156 26.38 8.79 2.32
N PRO A 157 25.89 9.86 1.67
CA PRO A 157 26.74 10.87 1.04
C PRO A 157 27.54 11.70 2.05
N LEU A 158 27.29 11.57 3.35
CA LEU A 158 28.03 12.29 4.39
C LEU A 158 29.15 11.46 5.02
N SER A 159 28.92 10.16 5.24
CA SER A 159 29.93 9.29 5.85
C SER A 159 30.64 8.40 4.83
N GLU A 160 30.20 8.40 3.58
CA GLU A 160 30.71 7.56 2.49
C GLU A 160 30.66 6.05 2.82
N GLN A 161 29.75 5.68 3.72
CA GLN A 161 29.54 4.31 4.15
C GLN A 161 28.28 3.75 3.51
N GLU A 162 28.34 2.49 3.12
CA GLU A 162 27.17 1.74 2.71
C GLU A 162 26.36 1.31 3.95
N LEU A 163 25.12 1.75 4.02
CA LEU A 163 24.20 1.50 5.14
C LEU A 163 23.05 0.62 4.69
N ASP A 164 22.51 -0.15 5.64
CA ASP A 164 21.18 -0.72 5.48
C ASP A 164 20.13 0.38 5.33
N TYR A 165 19.07 0.12 4.55
CA TYR A 165 18.01 1.10 4.33
C TYR A 165 17.42 1.65 5.64
N ASP A 166 17.19 0.80 6.64
CA ASP A 166 16.64 1.23 7.93
C ASP A 166 17.60 2.17 8.67
N GLN A 167 18.91 1.87 8.66
CA GLN A 167 19.93 2.74 9.24
C GLN A 167 20.00 4.08 8.51
N TYR A 168 19.93 4.05 7.17
CA TYR A 168 19.89 5.25 6.34
C TYR A 168 18.67 6.11 6.67
N MET A 169 17.48 5.52 6.78
CA MET A 169 16.24 6.22 7.14
C MET A 169 16.30 6.81 8.55
N HIS A 170 16.93 6.13 9.51
CA HIS A 170 17.20 6.69 10.84
C HIS A 170 18.11 7.92 10.75
N LYS A 171 19.21 7.87 9.99
CA LYS A 171 20.09 9.03 9.80
C LYS A 171 19.41 10.18 9.09
N LEU A 172 18.60 9.92 8.07
CA LEU A 172 17.79 10.92 7.38
C LEU A 172 16.80 11.61 8.33
N SER A 173 16.08 10.82 9.14
CA SER A 173 15.15 11.34 10.15
C SER A 173 15.86 12.21 11.20
N SER A 174 17.04 11.77 11.66
CA SER A 174 17.85 12.56 12.59
C SER A 174 18.33 13.88 11.98
N SER A 175 18.78 13.88 10.73
CA SER A 175 19.14 15.12 10.02
C SER A 175 17.96 16.10 9.94
N LEU A 176 16.76 15.62 9.62
CA LEU A 176 15.55 16.48 9.60
C LEU A 176 15.26 17.08 10.97
N LYS A 177 15.30 16.26 12.04
CA LYS A 177 15.04 16.72 13.41
C LYS A 177 16.06 17.75 13.88
N ASN A 178 17.32 17.57 13.52
CA ASN A 178 18.39 18.48 13.90
C ASN A 178 18.17 19.90 13.36
N ILE A 179 17.60 20.05 12.14
CA ILE A 179 17.24 21.36 11.58
C ILE A 179 16.35 22.12 12.55
N GLU A 180 15.27 21.49 13.03
CA GLU A 180 14.33 22.11 13.97
C GLU A 180 14.92 22.34 15.35
N ILE A 181 15.70 21.39 15.87
CA ILE A 181 16.31 21.50 17.21
C ILE A 181 17.24 22.71 17.25
N PHE A 182 18.16 22.82 16.29
CA PHE A 182 19.10 23.94 16.22
C PHE A 182 18.39 25.26 15.94
N PHE A 183 17.36 25.25 15.09
CA PHE A 183 16.56 26.45 14.82
C PHE A 183 15.87 26.99 16.08
N LYS A 184 15.24 26.10 16.87
CA LYS A 184 14.56 26.46 18.13
C LYS A 184 15.52 26.95 19.21
N ARG A 185 16.78 26.54 19.16
CA ARG A 185 17.86 27.00 20.05
C ARG A 185 18.57 28.25 19.56
N GLU A 186 18.14 28.81 18.43
CA GLU A 186 18.78 29.96 17.77
C GLU A 186 20.23 29.69 17.33
N GLU A 187 20.62 28.40 17.23
CA GLU A 187 21.90 27.91 16.72
C GLU A 187 21.86 27.88 15.17
N TYR A 188 21.63 29.03 14.54
CA TYR A 188 21.28 29.10 13.11
C TYR A 188 22.38 28.56 12.18
N ASN A 189 23.65 28.70 12.54
CA ASN A 189 24.75 28.11 11.77
C ASN A 189 24.70 26.57 11.77
N GLU A 190 24.35 25.95 12.89
CA GLU A 190 24.20 24.49 12.99
C GLU A 190 22.93 24.01 12.30
N SER A 191 21.83 24.77 12.41
CA SER A 191 20.61 24.51 11.65
C SER A 191 20.86 24.60 10.12
N TRP A 192 21.67 25.57 9.67
CA TRP A 192 22.08 25.70 8.27
C TRP A 192 22.84 24.47 7.76
N LYS A 193 23.79 23.96 8.56
CA LYS A 193 24.54 22.73 8.25
C LYS A 193 23.62 21.52 8.23
N ALA A 194 22.71 21.41 9.20
CA ALA A 194 21.74 20.32 9.25
C ALA A 194 20.81 20.30 8.01
N ILE A 195 20.49 21.47 7.44
CA ILE A 195 19.75 21.55 6.16
C ILE A 195 20.58 20.96 5.02
N ASP A 196 21.88 21.22 4.96
CA ASP A 196 22.77 20.66 3.95
C ASP A 196 22.87 19.14 4.06
N ASP A 197 23.07 18.63 5.27
CA ASP A 197 23.11 17.21 5.59
C ASP A 197 21.82 16.48 5.19
N PHE A 198 20.67 17.05 5.58
CA PHE A 198 19.37 16.52 5.21
C PHE A 198 19.17 16.57 3.68
N SER A 199 19.52 17.68 3.02
CA SER A 199 19.39 17.83 1.57
C SER A 199 20.16 16.76 0.81
N LYS A 200 21.41 16.49 1.21
CA LYS A 200 22.26 15.45 0.62
C LYS A 200 21.65 14.07 0.80
N ARG A 201 21.24 13.72 2.02
CA ARG A 201 20.61 12.41 2.29
C ARG A 201 19.24 12.27 1.63
N LEU A 202 18.45 13.33 1.56
CA LEU A 202 17.17 13.33 0.86
C LEU A 202 17.39 13.03 -0.63
N ARG A 203 18.32 13.73 -1.28
CA ARG A 203 18.71 13.44 -2.68
C ARG A 203 19.19 12.01 -2.89
N GLY A 204 19.94 11.45 -1.93
CA GLY A 204 20.40 10.06 -1.98
C GLY A 204 19.27 9.02 -2.12
N LEU A 205 18.06 9.31 -1.60
CA LEU A 205 16.89 8.43 -1.75
C LEU A 205 16.42 8.28 -3.20
N ARG A 206 16.74 9.21 -4.10
CA ARG A 206 16.39 9.08 -5.53
C ARG A 206 16.93 7.78 -6.13
N SER A 207 18.12 7.36 -5.70
CA SER A 207 18.74 6.11 -6.13
C SER A 207 17.92 4.89 -5.65
N VAL A 208 17.38 4.95 -4.43
CA VAL A 208 16.58 3.89 -3.82
C VAL A 208 15.26 3.69 -4.55
N CYS A 209 14.56 4.79 -4.90
CA CYS A 209 13.30 4.69 -5.65
C CYS A 209 13.45 3.87 -6.94
N SER A 210 14.57 4.03 -7.65
CA SER A 210 14.86 3.29 -8.89
C SER A 210 15.02 1.79 -8.69
N LYS A 211 15.37 1.33 -7.49
CA LYS A 211 15.58 -0.10 -7.21
C LYS A 211 14.25 -0.89 -7.14
N CYS A 212 13.15 -0.19 -6.88
CA CYS A 212 11.81 -0.80 -6.76
C CYS A 212 10.85 -0.37 -7.88
N HIS A 213 10.93 0.88 -8.35
CA HIS A 213 10.09 1.40 -9.43
C HIS A 213 10.73 1.17 -10.79
N VAL A 214 10.70 -0.09 -11.25
CA VAL A 214 11.44 -0.59 -12.44
C VAL A 214 10.58 -0.86 -13.68
N SER A 215 9.26 -0.58 -13.66
CA SER A 215 8.32 -1.12 -14.67
C SER A 215 8.17 -0.26 -15.94
N GLU A 216 7.70 -0.90 -17.03
CA GLU A 216 7.25 -0.23 -18.26
C GLU A 216 6.11 0.80 -18.03
N TRP A 217 5.38 0.71 -16.91
CA TRP A 217 4.39 1.72 -16.49
C TRP A 217 5.03 3.05 -16.08
N THR A 218 6.34 3.03 -15.82
CA THR A 218 7.18 4.22 -15.60
C THR A 218 7.98 4.58 -16.85
N LYS A 219 7.42 4.40 -18.06
CA LYS A 219 7.98 4.92 -19.34
C LYS A 219 8.37 6.40 -19.29
N ASN A 220 7.94 7.13 -18.26
CA ASN A 220 8.58 8.36 -17.82
C ASN A 220 9.20 8.17 -16.40
N PRO A 221 10.48 7.78 -16.27
CA PRO A 221 11.18 7.59 -14.98
C PRO A 221 11.37 8.88 -14.17
N VAL A 222 10.89 10.00 -14.72
CA VAL A 222 10.82 11.34 -14.16
C VAL A 222 9.82 11.42 -12.99
N THR A 223 8.75 10.60 -12.94
CA THR A 223 7.60 10.88 -12.06
C THR A 223 7.76 10.54 -10.57
N VAL A 224 8.33 9.39 -10.19
CA VAL A 224 8.31 8.96 -8.77
C VAL A 224 9.38 9.68 -7.93
N LYS A 225 10.60 9.82 -8.48
CA LYS A 225 11.70 10.50 -7.80
C LYS A 225 11.40 11.97 -7.61
N GLU A 226 10.83 12.61 -8.62
CA GLU A 226 10.43 14.02 -8.54
C GLU A 226 9.23 14.21 -7.62
N PHE A 227 8.30 13.26 -7.58
CA PHE A 227 7.14 13.36 -6.70
C PHE A 227 7.51 13.30 -5.22
N PHE A 228 8.40 12.40 -4.82
CA PHE A 228 8.77 12.22 -3.40
C PHE A 228 10.03 12.99 -2.98
N VAL A 229 10.94 13.22 -3.91
CA VAL A 229 12.27 13.78 -3.68
C VAL A 229 12.58 14.83 -4.77
N GLY A 230 11.58 15.64 -5.11
CA GLY A 230 11.65 16.64 -6.18
C GLY A 230 12.61 17.79 -5.91
N GLU A 231 12.88 18.57 -6.95
CA GLU A 231 13.62 19.83 -6.80
C GLU A 231 12.83 20.82 -5.93
N ASP A 232 11.50 20.76 -5.91
CA ASP A 232 10.67 21.59 -5.05
C ASP A 232 10.95 21.40 -3.54
N MET A 233 11.23 20.16 -3.12
CA MET A 233 11.69 19.87 -1.75
C MET A 233 13.05 20.51 -1.47
N ILE A 234 13.96 20.46 -2.44
CA ILE A 234 15.30 21.03 -2.28
C ILE A 234 15.24 22.55 -2.31
N ASP A 235 14.43 23.14 -3.19
CA ASP A 235 14.19 24.57 -3.28
C ASP A 235 13.59 25.10 -1.98
N ALA A 236 12.66 24.36 -1.36
CA ALA A 236 12.13 24.69 -0.04
C ALA A 236 13.24 24.77 1.01
N LEU A 237 14.18 23.81 1.03
CA LEU A 237 15.34 23.82 1.93
C LEU A 237 16.30 24.98 1.61
N GLN A 238 16.53 25.29 0.33
CA GLN A 238 17.38 26.42 -0.08
C GLN A 238 16.77 27.76 0.27
N GLU A 239 15.45 27.93 0.14
CA GLU A 239 14.74 29.12 0.58
C GLU A 239 14.89 29.35 2.09
N ILE A 240 14.82 28.29 2.90
CA ILE A 240 15.13 28.39 4.33
C ILE A 240 16.57 28.88 4.53
N LYS A 241 17.56 28.24 3.89
CA LYS A 241 18.98 28.61 4.01
C LYS A 241 19.23 30.07 3.65
N LYS A 242 18.57 30.61 2.61
CA LYS A 242 18.70 32.02 2.19
C LYS A 242 18.31 32.98 3.31
N THR A 243 17.30 32.66 4.10
CA THR A 243 16.90 33.53 5.22
C THR A 243 17.88 33.54 6.38
N PHE A 244 18.78 32.56 6.48
CA PHE A 244 19.76 32.53 7.55
C PHE A 244 20.93 33.48 7.27
N ALA A 245 21.15 33.85 6.00
CA ALA A 245 22.22 34.76 5.59
C ALA A 245 22.07 36.18 6.20
N THR A 246 20.88 36.56 6.66
CA THR A 246 20.62 37.87 7.28
C THR A 246 20.89 37.88 8.79
N GLY A 247 21.22 36.74 9.41
CA GLY A 247 21.37 36.59 10.86
C GLY A 247 20.05 36.58 11.65
N THR A 248 18.92 36.89 10.98
CA THR A 248 17.57 36.85 11.54
C THR A 248 16.65 36.03 10.64
N PRO A 249 16.64 34.69 10.79
CA PRO A 249 15.83 33.82 9.96
C PRO A 249 14.34 34.13 10.03
N ASP A 250 13.65 34.00 8.89
CA ASP A 250 12.19 34.12 8.82
C ASP A 250 11.53 32.88 9.45
N LYS A 251 11.08 33.02 10.70
CA LYS A 251 10.40 31.96 11.45
C LYS A 251 9.12 31.46 10.77
N LYS A 252 8.39 32.34 10.06
CA LYS A 252 7.14 31.98 9.36
C LYS A 252 7.44 31.19 8.09
N LEU A 253 8.44 31.62 7.31
CA LEU A 253 8.88 30.89 6.14
C LEU A 253 9.47 29.53 6.53
N PHE A 254 10.32 29.49 7.56
CA PHE A 254 10.88 28.25 8.09
C PHE A 254 9.78 27.23 8.37
N LYS A 255 8.80 27.60 9.20
CA LYS A 255 7.68 26.70 9.53
C LYS A 255 6.93 26.25 8.28
N LYS A 256 6.55 27.19 7.42
CA LYS A 256 5.80 26.89 6.18
C LYS A 256 6.52 25.87 5.29
N LYS A 257 7.84 26.02 5.12
CA LYS A 257 8.64 25.15 4.26
C LYS A 257 8.94 23.80 4.89
N MET A 258 9.17 23.74 6.20
CA MET A 258 9.30 22.48 6.94
C MET A 258 7.99 21.67 6.91
N ASP A 259 6.85 22.34 7.13
CA ASP A 259 5.52 21.72 7.02
C ASP A 259 5.30 21.17 5.60
N TYR A 260 5.65 21.94 4.57
CA TYR A 260 5.58 21.51 3.17
C TYR A 260 6.38 20.22 2.90
N ILE A 261 7.63 20.15 3.35
CA ILE A 261 8.49 18.96 3.18
C ILE A 261 7.92 17.75 3.92
N SER A 262 7.49 17.96 5.16
CA SER A 262 6.87 16.92 6.00
C SER A 262 5.63 16.33 5.33
N GLU A 263 4.75 17.19 4.81
CA GLU A 263 3.48 16.77 4.19
C GLU A 263 3.66 16.16 2.81
N LYS A 264 4.50 16.75 1.96
CA LYS A 264 4.61 16.36 0.55
C LYS A 264 5.59 15.22 0.32
N SER A 265 6.70 15.19 1.06
CA SER A 265 7.70 14.13 0.95
C SER A 265 7.50 13.06 2.01
N CYS A 266 7.74 13.38 3.30
CA CYS A 266 7.88 12.38 4.35
C CYS A 266 6.58 11.60 4.59
N LYS A 267 5.46 12.31 4.79
CA LYS A 267 4.15 11.71 5.01
C LYS A 267 3.72 10.83 3.84
N THR A 268 3.87 11.31 2.61
CA THR A 268 3.49 10.56 1.42
C THR A 268 4.32 9.30 1.25
N CYS A 269 5.65 9.37 1.47
CA CYS A 269 6.50 8.18 1.47
C CYS A 269 6.04 7.17 2.52
N HIS A 270 5.81 7.63 3.76
CA HIS A 270 5.44 6.75 4.86
C HIS A 270 4.09 6.07 4.68
N MET A 271 3.05 6.82 4.26
CA MET A 271 1.72 6.26 4.02
C MET A 271 1.72 5.15 2.98
N ILE A 272 2.65 5.22 2.01
CA ILE A 272 2.74 4.30 0.89
C ILE A 272 3.65 3.10 1.25
N HIS A 273 4.83 3.32 1.84
CA HIS A 273 5.84 2.27 2.03
C HIS A 273 5.82 1.60 3.41
N GLN A 274 5.42 2.30 4.48
CA GLN A 274 5.48 1.72 5.83
C GLN A 274 4.53 0.54 6.05
N PRO A 275 3.26 0.56 5.58
CA PRO A 275 2.36 -0.56 5.80
C PRO A 275 2.92 -1.89 5.28
N ALA A 276 3.44 -1.90 4.05
CA ALA A 276 4.05 -3.09 3.47
C ALA A 276 5.29 -3.54 4.26
N THR A 277 6.15 -2.59 4.66
CA THR A 277 7.37 -2.88 5.44
C THR A 277 7.03 -3.49 6.80
N ILE A 278 6.02 -2.97 7.49
CA ILE A 278 5.57 -3.49 8.80
C ILE A 278 5.04 -4.92 8.66
N ILE A 279 4.21 -5.19 7.66
CA ILE A 279 3.69 -6.53 7.38
C ILE A 279 4.83 -7.51 7.11
N GLN A 280 5.78 -7.13 6.25
CA GLN A 280 6.94 -7.97 5.93
C GLN A 280 7.83 -8.24 7.15
N LYS A 281 8.00 -7.25 8.03
CA LYS A 281 8.74 -7.42 9.28
C LYS A 281 8.01 -8.38 10.23
N ALA A 282 6.70 -8.24 10.37
CA ALA A 282 5.89 -9.15 11.19
C ALA A 282 5.95 -10.61 10.70
N TRP A 283 6.08 -10.85 9.40
CA TRP A 283 6.28 -12.22 8.88
C TRP A 283 7.61 -12.84 9.31
N LYS A 284 8.66 -12.02 9.43
CA LYS A 284 9.99 -12.46 9.83
C LYS A 284 10.08 -12.72 11.33
N ASP A 285 9.49 -11.85 12.14
CA ASP A 285 9.54 -11.96 13.60
C ASP A 285 8.75 -13.19 14.11
N ASN A 286 7.88 -13.75 13.26
CA ASN A 286 7.06 -14.94 13.54
C ASN A 286 7.51 -16.20 12.76
N SER A 287 8.63 -16.15 12.03
CA SER A 287 9.20 -17.30 11.27
C SER A 287 10.42 -17.86 11.97
#